data_AF-A0A1E7LMQ6-F1
#
_entry.id   AF-A0A1E7LMQ6-F1
#
_cell.length_a   1.000
_cell.length_b   1.000
_cell.length_c   1.000
_cell.angle_alpha   90.00
_cell.angle_beta   90.00
_cell.angle_gamma   90.00
#
_symmetry.space_group_name_H-M   'P 1'
#
loop_
_entity.id
_entity.type
_entity.pdbx_description
1 polymer ?
#
loop_
_entity_poly.entity_id
_entity_poly.type
_entity_poly.pdbx_seq_one_letter_code
_entity_poly.pdbx_strand_id
1 'polypeptide(L)'
;MSWYWWVLIFFWIGGFTWTQDTVRKALRKRHKRKLELLKATTDRQLALEAANRPPEPVCGCTHHLAKHDKQGRCHEQVEVATAWDENRKPLRYEAGRCTCQQYVGPQPLSQVYAEELTDRWPAEAPVAEEPTAKELPATAKEPPAG
;
A
#
# COMPACT_ATOMS: atom_id res chain seq x y z
N MET A 1 41.95 42.32 -64.89
CA MET A 1 41.89 40.94 -64.36
C MET A 1 41.77 40.87 -62.82
N SER A 2 41.46 41.96 -62.11
CA SER A 2 41.41 42.00 -60.62
C SER A 2 39.99 42.06 -60.03
N TRP A 3 39.00 42.51 -60.81
CA TRP A 3 37.60 42.67 -60.36
C TRP A 3 36.93 41.35 -59.95
N TYR A 4 37.15 40.27 -60.70
CA TYR A 4 36.60 38.94 -60.40
C TYR A 4 37.08 38.40 -59.04
N TRP A 5 38.30 38.74 -58.62
CA TRP A 5 38.83 38.35 -57.32
C TRP A 5 38.08 39.03 -56.17
N TRP A 6 37.71 40.31 -56.32
CA TRP A 6 36.89 41.01 -55.33
C TRP A 6 35.47 40.44 -55.24
N VAL A 7 34.85 40.11 -56.38
CA VAL A 7 33.51 39.48 -56.40
C VAL A 7 33.53 38.12 -55.71
N LEU A 8 34.56 37.30 -55.94
CA LEU A 8 34.71 36.00 -55.28
C LEU A 8 34.91 36.15 -53.76
N ILE A 9 35.69 37.14 -53.31
CA ILE A 9 35.90 37.41 -51.89
C ILE A 9 34.58 37.79 -51.20
N PHE A 10 33.81 38.72 -51.77
CA PHE A 10 32.51 39.11 -51.23
C PHE A 10 31.49 37.96 -51.26
N PHE A 11 31.51 37.14 -52.29
CA PHE A 11 30.64 35.96 -52.39
C PHE A 11 30.99 34.89 -51.34
N TRP A 12 32.27 34.61 -51.11
CA TRP A 12 32.73 33.65 -50.10
C TRP A 12 32.51 34.13 -48.67
N ILE A 13 32.74 35.42 -48.39
CA ILE A 13 32.57 35.98 -47.04
C ILE A 13 31.09 36.25 -46.73
N GLY A 14 30.31 36.74 -47.71
CA GLY A 14 28.92 37.14 -47.52
C GLY A 14 27.90 36.02 -47.74
N GLY A 15 28.15 35.11 -48.69
CA GLY A 15 27.18 34.09 -49.09
C GLY A 15 27.14 32.84 -48.21
N PHE A 16 28.24 32.52 -47.51
CA PHE A 16 28.35 31.25 -46.78
C PHE A 16 27.79 31.29 -45.35
N THR A 17 27.70 32.49 -44.75
CA THR A 17 27.29 32.65 -43.35
C THR A 17 25.82 32.29 -43.13
N TRP A 18 24.92 32.70 -44.02
CA TRP A 18 23.48 32.43 -43.91
C TRP A 18 23.14 30.93 -44.05
N THR A 19 23.86 30.22 -44.92
CA THR A 19 23.64 28.79 -45.18
C THR A 19 24.05 27.96 -43.96
N GLN A 20 25.17 28.30 -43.30
CA GLN A 20 25.61 27.60 -42.09
C GLN A 20 24.64 27.79 -40.91
N ASP A 21 24.08 28.99 -40.74
CA ASP A 21 23.15 29.26 -39.65
C ASP A 21 21.83 28.52 -39.79
N THR A 22 21.36 28.34 -41.02
CA THR A 22 20.12 27.59 -41.31
C THR A 22 20.29 26.10 -40.96
N VAL A 23 21.43 25.50 -41.32
CA VAL A 23 21.76 24.10 -40.97
C VAL A 23 21.88 23.92 -39.45
N ARG A 24 22.59 24.84 -38.77
CA ARG A 24 22.73 24.80 -37.30
C ARG A 24 21.39 24.92 -36.59
N LYS A 25 20.47 25.76 -37.09
CA LYS A 25 19.12 25.90 -36.52
C LYS A 25 18.30 24.61 -36.71
N ALA A 26 18.37 23.98 -37.88
CA ALA A 26 17.66 22.73 -38.15
C ALA A 26 18.14 21.58 -37.25
N LEU A 27 19.45 21.42 -37.08
CA LEU A 27 20.04 20.41 -36.19
C LEU A 27 19.63 20.63 -34.72
N ARG A 28 19.67 21.88 -34.24
CA ARG A 28 19.21 22.23 -32.88
C ARG A 28 17.73 21.90 -32.68
N LYS A 29 16.87 22.20 -33.67
CA LYS A 29 15.44 21.88 -33.59
C LYS A 29 15.20 20.36 -33.53
N ARG A 30 15.91 19.58 -34.34
CA ARG A 30 15.86 18.11 -34.31
C ARG A 30 16.33 17.55 -32.98
N HIS A 31 17.42 18.09 -32.44
CA HIS A 31 17.96 17.66 -31.16
C HIS A 31 16.99 17.94 -30.01
N LYS A 32 16.43 19.16 -29.95
CA LYS A 32 15.39 19.53 -28.98
C LYS A 32 14.20 18.58 -29.03
N ARG A 33 13.66 18.30 -30.22
CA ARG A 33 12.54 17.37 -30.40
C ARG A 33 12.90 15.96 -29.93
N LYS A 34 14.14 15.49 -30.14
CA LYS A 34 14.59 14.17 -29.66
C LYS A 34 14.67 14.13 -28.13
N LEU A 35 15.16 15.19 -27.49
CA LEU A 35 15.20 15.28 -26.03
C LEU A 35 13.81 15.31 -25.41
N GLU A 36 12.86 16.04 -26.00
CA GLU A 36 11.47 16.07 -25.55
C GLU A 36 10.82 14.69 -25.59
N LEU A 37 11.05 13.93 -26.67
CA LEU A 37 10.56 12.56 -26.79
C LEU A 37 11.17 11.64 -25.72
N LEU A 38 12.49 11.71 -25.50
CA LEU A 38 13.16 10.92 -24.47
C LEU A 38 12.62 11.24 -23.07
N LYS A 39 12.44 12.53 -22.77
CA LYS A 39 11.86 12.97 -21.50
C LYS A 39 10.45 12.41 -21.31
N ALA A 40 9.59 12.52 -22.32
CA ALA A 40 8.24 11.98 -22.27
C ALA A 40 8.22 10.45 -22.06
N THR A 41 9.16 9.71 -22.65
CA THR A 41 9.28 8.27 -22.42
C THR A 41 9.73 7.93 -21.00
N THR A 42 10.70 8.66 -20.45
CA THR A 42 11.16 8.48 -19.06
C THR A 42 10.04 8.80 -18.08
N ASP A 43 9.33 9.91 -18.27
CA ASP A 43 8.22 10.32 -17.41
C ASP A 43 7.11 9.27 -17.41
N ARG A 44 6.80 8.68 -18.58
CA ARG A 44 5.84 7.58 -18.69
C ARG A 44 6.30 6.33 -17.95
N GLN A 45 7.58 5.98 -18.03
CA GLN A 45 8.12 4.82 -17.30
C GLN A 45 8.05 5.03 -15.79
N LEU A 46 8.45 6.20 -15.29
CA LEU A 46 8.37 6.54 -13.88
C LEU A 46 6.92 6.52 -13.36
N ALA A 47 5.96 7.01 -14.15
CA ALA A 47 4.54 6.94 -13.81
C ALA A 47 4.03 5.50 -13.71
N LEU A 48 4.44 4.62 -14.63
CA LEU A 48 4.10 3.20 -14.58
C LEU A 48 4.75 2.49 -13.39
N GLU A 49 6.01 2.81 -13.06
CA GLU A 49 6.70 2.25 -11.90
C GLU A 49 6.03 2.70 -10.59
N ALA A 50 5.66 3.97 -10.48
CA ALA A 50 4.92 4.49 -9.34
C ALA A 50 3.55 3.83 -9.18
N ALA A 51 2.83 3.61 -10.30
CA ALA A 51 1.53 2.95 -10.27
C ALA A 51 1.61 1.45 -9.94
N ASN A 52 2.71 0.78 -10.34
CA ASN A 52 2.93 -0.64 -10.06
C ASN A 52 3.74 -0.88 -8.78
N ARG A 53 4.00 0.15 -7.97
CA ARG A 53 4.67 -0.04 -6.68
C ARG A 53 3.74 -0.87 -5.78
N PRO A 54 4.13 -2.08 -5.37
CA PRO A 54 3.30 -2.87 -4.46
C PRO A 54 3.14 -2.09 -3.15
N PRO A 55 1.96 -2.14 -2.50
CA PRO A 55 1.79 -1.53 -1.19
C PRO A 55 2.85 -2.11 -0.24
N GLU A 56 3.52 -1.24 0.50
CA GLU A 56 4.50 -1.71 1.49
C GLU A 56 3.76 -2.60 2.50
N PRO A 57 4.23 -3.83 2.73
CA PRO A 57 3.56 -4.74 3.65
C PRO A 57 3.75 -4.22 5.08
N VAL A 58 2.73 -3.54 5.59
CA VAL A 58 2.69 -3.02 6.95
C VAL A 58 2.19 -4.12 7.89
N CYS A 59 3.06 -4.63 8.75
CA CYS A 59 2.64 -5.36 9.95
C CYS A 59 1.77 -4.41 10.80
N GLY A 60 0.73 -4.88 11.49
CA GLY A 60 -0.15 -4.02 12.34
C GLY A 60 0.55 -3.23 13.45
N CYS A 61 1.87 -3.34 13.57
CA CYS A 61 2.75 -2.59 14.45
C CYS A 61 3.63 -1.56 13.72
N THR A 62 3.30 -1.23 12.46
CA THR A 62 3.83 -0.09 11.68
C THR A 62 5.34 -0.06 11.38
N HIS A 63 5.97 -1.21 11.14
CA HIS A 63 7.39 -1.32 10.75
C HIS A 63 7.58 -2.14 9.45
N HIS A 64 8.71 -1.92 8.77
CA HIS A 64 9.02 -2.51 7.46
C HIS A 64 9.59 -3.94 7.61
N LEU A 65 8.70 -4.90 7.86
CA LEU A 65 8.93 -6.34 7.81
C LEU A 65 10.29 -6.88 8.35
N ALA A 66 10.53 -6.77 9.66
CA ALA A 66 11.44 -7.66 10.39
C ALA A 66 10.84 -8.25 11.69
N LYS A 67 10.73 -9.58 11.73
CA LYS A 67 10.14 -10.44 12.77
C LYS A 67 11.01 -11.68 12.98
N HIS A 68 11.26 -12.10 14.22
CA HIS A 68 11.82 -13.35 14.66
C HIS A 68 11.33 -13.65 16.09
N ASP A 69 11.21 -14.87 16.59
CA ASP A 69 11.12 -16.24 16.10
C ASP A 69 10.89 -17.07 17.40
N LYS A 70 11.13 -18.39 17.44
CA LYS A 70 10.94 -19.15 18.68
C LYS A 70 12.06 -18.97 19.72
N GLN A 71 13.34 -18.73 19.37
CA GLN A 71 14.41 -18.43 20.34
C GLN A 71 15.62 -17.62 19.79
N GLY A 72 15.73 -17.31 18.49
CA GLY A 72 16.63 -16.34 17.83
C GLY A 72 15.95 -15.01 17.40
N ARG A 73 15.31 -14.35 18.39
CA ARG A 73 14.29 -13.28 18.32
C ARG A 73 14.63 -12.01 17.51
N CYS A 74 13.64 -11.44 16.84
CA CYS A 74 13.59 -10.01 16.52
C CYS A 74 12.19 -9.53 16.30
N HIS A 75 12.08 -8.29 16.60
CA HIS A 75 10.92 -7.52 16.42
C HIS A 75 11.55 -6.18 16.16
N GLU A 76 11.27 -5.64 15.00
CA GLU A 76 11.87 -4.40 14.53
C GLU A 76 11.60 -3.24 15.50
N GLN A 77 12.34 -2.14 15.33
CA GLN A 77 12.07 -0.90 16.04
C GLN A 77 10.74 -0.32 15.56
N VAL A 78 9.84 -0.09 16.52
CA VAL A 78 8.55 0.56 16.35
C VAL A 78 8.51 1.78 17.25
N GLU A 79 7.73 2.76 16.85
CA GLU A 79 7.47 3.91 17.71
C GLU A 79 6.53 3.49 18.84
N VAL A 80 7.05 3.45 20.06
CA VAL A 80 6.30 3.14 21.28
C VAL A 80 6.02 4.43 22.02
N ALA A 81 4.76 4.64 22.41
CA ALA A 81 4.40 5.78 23.23
C ALA A 81 4.99 5.64 24.64
N THR A 82 5.79 6.61 25.08
CA THR A 82 6.45 6.62 26.39
C THR A 82 5.86 7.62 27.37
N ALA A 83 5.02 8.54 26.90
CA ALA A 83 4.31 9.50 27.74
C ALA A 83 2.84 9.59 27.31
N TRP A 84 1.93 9.68 28.29
CA TRP A 84 0.49 9.77 28.09
C TRP A 84 -0.08 10.96 28.87
N ASP A 85 -1.13 11.58 28.32
CA ASP A 85 -1.94 12.58 29.03
C ASP A 85 -3.03 11.92 29.90
N GLU A 86 -3.83 12.74 30.60
CA GLU A 86 -4.98 12.29 31.41
C GLU A 86 -6.04 11.52 30.60
N ASN A 87 -6.10 11.73 29.29
CA ASN A 87 -7.04 11.08 28.39
C ASN A 87 -6.44 9.85 27.68
N ARG A 88 -5.27 9.37 28.13
CA ARG A 88 -4.50 8.27 27.54
C ARG A 88 -4.10 8.50 26.08
N LYS A 89 -4.01 9.76 25.64
CA LYS A 89 -3.39 10.09 24.35
C LYS A 89 -1.87 10.11 24.51
N PRO A 90 -1.14 9.53 23.55
CA PRO A 90 0.32 9.54 23.55
C PRO A 90 0.85 10.94 23.25
N LEU A 91 1.68 11.46 24.16
CA LEU A 91 2.34 12.76 24.03
C LEU A 91 3.72 12.64 23.40
N ARG A 92 4.38 11.49 23.57
CA ARG A 92 5.74 11.25 23.11
C ARG A 92 5.91 9.81 22.67
N TYR A 93 6.65 9.64 21.58
CA TYR A 93 7.03 8.35 21.03
C TYR A 93 8.54 8.20 21.06
N GLU A 94 9.02 6.99 21.35
CA GLU A 94 10.43 6.62 21.30
C GLU A 94 10.58 5.30 20.54
N ALA A 95 11.77 5.08 19.98
CA ALA A 95 12.09 3.83 19.30
C ALA A 95 12.15 2.69 20.33
N GLY A 96 11.15 1.81 20.29
CA GLY A 96 11.06 0.62 21.12
C GLY A 96 11.07 -0.65 20.28
N ARG A 97 11.41 -1.78 20.88
CA ARG A 97 11.37 -3.07 20.19
C ARG A 97 9.92 -3.56 20.12
N CYS A 98 9.45 -3.98 18.94
CA CYS A 98 8.11 -4.54 18.80
C CYS A 98 7.95 -5.81 19.66
N THR A 99 6.75 -6.11 20.13
CA THR A 99 6.45 -7.33 20.93
C THR A 99 5.44 -8.26 20.24
N CYS A 100 4.92 -7.86 19.07
CA CYS A 100 3.99 -8.66 18.30
C CYS A 100 4.69 -9.92 17.75
N GLN A 101 4.16 -11.09 18.07
CA GLN A 101 4.67 -12.38 17.59
C GLN A 101 4.08 -12.79 16.22
N GLN A 102 3.19 -11.98 15.65
CA GLN A 102 2.34 -12.29 14.49
C GLN A 102 1.45 -13.50 14.75
N TYR A 103 0.15 -13.39 14.49
CA TYR A 103 -0.76 -14.51 14.68
C TYR A 103 -0.37 -15.69 13.75
N VAL A 104 0.06 -16.79 14.35
CA VAL A 104 0.29 -18.10 13.73
C VAL A 104 -0.76 -19.07 14.28
N GLY A 105 -2.03 -18.79 14.00
CA GLY A 105 -3.13 -19.70 14.28
C GLY A 105 -3.80 -20.16 12.98
N PRO A 106 -4.79 -21.06 13.06
CA PRO A 106 -5.62 -21.39 11.90
C PRO A 106 -6.15 -20.09 11.30
N GLN A 107 -6.24 -20.03 9.97
CA GLN A 107 -6.68 -18.84 9.26
C GLN A 107 -7.89 -18.23 9.99
N PRO A 108 -7.79 -16.97 10.49
CA PRO A 108 -8.91 -16.37 11.21
C PRO A 108 -10.10 -16.47 10.27
N LEU A 109 -11.24 -16.98 10.78
CA LEU A 109 -12.43 -17.22 9.96
C LEU A 109 -12.55 -16.02 9.04
N SER A 110 -12.39 -16.26 7.72
CA SER A 110 -12.68 -15.23 6.76
C SER A 110 -14.05 -14.70 7.14
N GLN A 111 -14.24 -13.38 7.15
CA GLN A 111 -15.57 -12.83 7.21
C GLN A 111 -16.26 -13.27 5.92
N VAL A 112 -16.77 -14.50 5.92
CA VAL A 112 -17.72 -14.97 4.93
C VAL A 112 -18.92 -14.13 5.27
N TYR A 113 -19.27 -13.25 4.34
CA TYR A 113 -20.51 -12.50 4.45
C TYR A 113 -21.62 -13.51 4.71
N ALA A 114 -22.13 -13.50 5.94
CA ALA A 114 -23.34 -14.22 6.28
C ALA A 114 -24.48 -13.36 5.72
N GLU A 115 -25.18 -13.90 4.74
CA GLU A 115 -26.39 -13.29 4.23
C GLU A 115 -27.34 -13.00 5.40
N GLU A 116 -28.05 -11.87 5.34
CA GLU A 116 -28.95 -11.46 6.41
C GLU A 116 -29.94 -12.60 6.68
N LEU A 117 -30.00 -13.10 7.92
CA LEU A 117 -30.96 -14.12 8.34
C LEU A 117 -32.38 -13.55 8.14
N THR A 118 -32.92 -13.76 6.96
CA THR A 118 -34.27 -13.34 6.55
C THR A 118 -35.32 -14.37 6.93
N ASP A 119 -34.88 -15.52 7.43
CA ASP A 119 -35.74 -16.46 8.11
C ASP A 119 -36.05 -15.89 9.49
N ARG A 120 -37.26 -15.32 9.59
CA ARG A 120 -37.90 -14.89 10.83
C ARG A 120 -37.83 -16.02 11.84
N TRP A 121 -36.78 -16.04 12.65
CA TRP A 121 -36.78 -16.79 13.90
C TRP A 121 -37.96 -16.27 14.72
N PRO A 122 -38.88 -17.13 15.20
CA PRO A 122 -40.02 -16.66 15.98
C PRO A 122 -39.50 -15.87 17.18
N ALA A 123 -39.87 -14.58 17.25
CA ALA A 123 -39.48 -13.68 18.33
C ALA A 123 -40.11 -14.10 19.68
N GLU A 124 -41.11 -14.95 19.63
CA GLU A 124 -41.72 -15.56 20.80
C GLU A 124 -41.12 -16.94 21.03
N ALA A 125 -40.57 -17.14 22.23
CA ALA A 125 -40.23 -18.46 22.71
C ALA A 125 -41.47 -19.38 22.55
N PRO A 126 -41.30 -20.66 22.14
CA PRO A 126 -42.41 -21.60 22.18
C PRO A 126 -42.92 -21.59 23.61
N VAL A 127 -44.19 -21.18 23.77
CA VAL A 127 -44.88 -21.25 25.05
C VAL A 127 -44.88 -22.72 25.40
N ALA A 128 -44.05 -23.10 26.36
CA ALA A 128 -44.08 -24.44 26.90
C ALA A 128 -45.48 -24.60 27.49
N GLU A 129 -46.33 -25.42 26.86
CA GLU A 129 -47.54 -25.88 27.50
C GLU A 129 -47.12 -26.53 28.82
N GLU A 130 -47.54 -25.92 29.94
CA GLU A 130 -47.32 -26.49 31.25
C GLU A 130 -47.88 -27.92 31.23
N PRO A 131 -47.07 -28.95 31.54
CA PRO A 131 -47.59 -30.29 31.63
C PRO A 131 -48.63 -30.31 32.76
N THR A 132 -49.89 -30.52 32.40
CA THR A 132 -50.98 -30.65 33.36
C THR A 132 -50.60 -31.72 34.39
N ALA A 133 -50.86 -31.44 35.67
CA ALA A 133 -50.38 -32.15 36.85
C ALA A 133 -50.85 -33.62 37.01
N LYS A 134 -51.16 -34.33 35.92
CA LYS A 134 -51.65 -35.71 35.90
C LYS A 134 -50.60 -36.77 35.57
N GLU A 135 -49.38 -36.40 35.18
CA GLU A 135 -48.32 -37.36 34.84
C GLU A 135 -47.03 -37.10 35.63
N LEU A 136 -47.06 -37.32 36.95
CA LEU A 136 -45.85 -37.64 37.70
C LEU A 136 -45.90 -39.13 38.10
N PRO A 137 -45.15 -40.03 37.46
CA PRO A 137 -44.83 -41.31 38.08
C PRO A 137 -43.80 -41.09 39.20
N ALA A 138 -44.13 -41.68 40.35
CA ALA A 138 -43.37 -41.64 41.57
C ALA A 138 -41.94 -42.21 41.43
N THR A 139 -40.99 -41.49 42.01
CA THR A 139 -39.73 -41.97 42.62
C THR A 139 -38.71 -42.70 41.74
N ALA A 140 -37.52 -42.11 41.60
CA ALA A 140 -36.27 -42.85 41.40
C ALA A 140 -35.13 -42.19 42.19
N LYS A 141 -34.48 -43.02 43.02
CA LYS A 141 -33.38 -42.73 43.97
C LYS A 141 -32.18 -42.02 43.34
N GLU A 142 -31.56 -41.12 44.10
CA GLU A 142 -30.18 -40.66 43.90
C GLU A 142 -29.16 -41.81 44.08
N PRO A 143 -28.11 -41.90 43.24
CA PRO A 143 -26.93 -42.70 43.53
C PRO A 143 -25.88 -41.87 44.32
N PRO A 144 -25.09 -42.51 45.21
CA PRO A 144 -24.12 -41.81 46.04
C PRO A 144 -22.90 -41.32 45.24
N ALA A 145 -22.42 -40.14 45.60
CA ALA A 145 -21.16 -39.56 45.14
C ALA A 145 -19.98 -40.45 45.56
N GLY A 146 -19.11 -40.76 44.60
CA GLY A 146 -17.77 -41.30 44.79
C GLY A 146 -16.74 -40.30 44.30
#